data_AF-A0A932CUX9-F1
#
_entry.id   AF-A0A932CUX9-F1
#
_cell.length_a   1.000
_cell.length_b   1.000
_cell.length_c   1.000
_cell.angle_alpha   90.00
_cell.angle_beta   90.00
_cell.angle_gamma   90.00
#
_symmetry.space_group_name_H-M   'P 1'
#
loop_
_entity.id
_entity.type
_entity.pdbx_description
1 polymer ?
#
loop_
_entity_poly.entity_id
_entity_poly.type
_entity_poly.pdbx_seq_one_letter_code
_entity_poly.pdbx_strand_id
1 'polypeptide(L)'
;MVRKQLYIDERQERALKKKARSLGISEAELVRQALDRVLEAPSRPRSGRETALAAFLERADAIAREHRLPGRFRREELYEEREARLVRR
;
A
#
# COMPACT_ATOMS: atom_id res chain seq x y z
N MET A 1 4.89 5.80 -35.89
CA MET A 1 4.51 4.85 -34.81
C MET A 1 5.13 3.50 -35.08
N VAL A 2 5.57 2.77 -34.05
CA VAL A 2 6.13 1.41 -34.16
C VAL A 2 5.08 0.40 -33.68
N ARG A 3 4.78 -0.64 -34.48
CA ARG A 3 3.83 -1.69 -34.10
C ARG A 3 4.48 -2.66 -33.09
N LYS A 4 3.82 -2.88 -31.96
CA LYS A 4 4.16 -3.92 -30.99
C LYS A 4 2.96 -4.86 -30.82
N GLN A 5 3.23 -6.13 -30.58
CA GLN A 5 2.22 -7.15 -30.28
C GLN A 5 2.43 -7.62 -28.83
N LEU A 6 1.34 -7.74 -28.08
CA LEU A 6 1.33 -8.07 -26.65
C LEU A 6 0.23 -9.12 -26.44
N TYR A 7 0.50 -10.13 -25.63
CA TYR A 7 -0.52 -11.05 -25.16
C TYR A 7 -1.09 -10.52 -23.84
N ILE A 8 -2.42 -10.51 -23.73
CA ILE A 8 -3.16 -10.13 -22.54
C ILE A 8 -4.21 -11.21 -22.24
N ASP A 9 -4.58 -11.34 -20.98
CA ASP A 9 -5.64 -12.28 -20.57
C ASP A 9 -7.05 -11.73 -20.87
N GLU A 10 -8.06 -12.59 -20.83
CA GLU A 10 -9.46 -12.18 -21.08
C GLU A 10 -9.98 -11.11 -20.11
N ARG A 11 -9.50 -11.12 -18.86
CA ARG A 11 -9.92 -10.13 -17.86
C ARG A 11 -9.34 -8.76 -18.22
N GLN A 12 -8.08 -8.71 -18.66
CA GLN A 12 -7.41 -7.50 -19.12
C GLN A 12 -8.09 -6.94 -20.36
N GLU A 13 -8.44 -7.78 -21.33
CA GLU A 13 -9.20 -7.40 -22.53
C GLU A 13 -10.54 -6.73 -22.17
N ARG A 14 -11.33 -7.36 -21.29
CA ARG A 14 -12.62 -6.80 -20.83
C ARG A 14 -12.43 -5.48 -20.09
N ALA A 15 -11.40 -5.37 -19.26
CA ALA A 15 -11.09 -4.15 -18.52
C ALA A 15 -10.66 -3.01 -19.46
N LEU A 16 -9.82 -3.31 -20.46
CA LEU A 16 -9.34 -2.36 -21.45
C LEU A 16 -10.51 -1.77 -22.25
N LYS A 17 -11.37 -2.63 -22.79
CA LYS A 17 -12.60 -2.25 -23.51
C LYS A 17 -13.51 -1.36 -22.67
N LYS A 18 -13.82 -1.79 -21.44
CA LYS A 18 -14.70 -1.03 -20.54
C LYS A 18 -14.13 0.35 -20.25
N LYS A 19 -12.83 0.43 -19.97
CA LYS A 19 -12.17 1.70 -19.62
C LYS A 19 -12.07 2.64 -20.82
N ALA A 20 -11.67 2.14 -21.99
CA ALA A 20 -11.59 2.91 -23.22
C ALA A 20 -12.96 3.53 -23.57
N ARG A 21 -14.02 2.72 -23.52
CA ARG A 21 -15.41 3.18 -23.74
C ARG A 21 -15.83 4.25 -22.73
N SER A 22 -15.53 4.07 -21.45
CA SER A 22 -15.87 5.06 -20.41
C SER A 22 -15.17 6.40 -20.59
N LEU A 23 -14.02 6.41 -21.25
CA LEU A 23 -13.22 7.61 -21.52
C LEU A 23 -13.47 8.21 -22.91
N GLY A 24 -14.26 7.53 -23.76
CA GLY A 24 -14.53 7.97 -25.13
C GLY A 24 -13.31 7.93 -26.06
N ILE A 25 -12.30 7.12 -25.74
CA ILE A 25 -11.07 6.99 -26.54
C ILE A 25 -10.88 5.56 -27.05
N SER A 26 -10.02 5.38 -28.06
CA SER A 26 -9.66 4.05 -28.54
C SER A 26 -8.84 3.25 -27.51
N GLU A 27 -8.91 1.93 -27.55
CA GLU A 27 -8.10 1.04 -26.70
C GLU A 27 -6.61 1.29 -26.90
N ALA A 28 -6.18 1.48 -28.16
CA ALA A 28 -4.79 1.78 -28.49
C ALA A 28 -4.31 3.11 -27.90
N GLU A 29 -5.19 4.11 -27.82
CA GLU A 29 -4.89 5.39 -27.18
C GLU A 29 -4.77 5.26 -25.67
N LEU A 30 -5.66 4.48 -25.05
CA LEU A 30 -5.57 4.16 -23.64
C LEU A 30 -4.26 3.43 -23.29
N VAL A 31 -3.83 2.47 -24.13
CA VAL A 31 -2.54 1.77 -23.97
C VAL A 31 -1.36 2.74 -24.11
N ARG A 32 -1.38 3.64 -25.09
CA ARG A 32 -0.33 4.67 -25.25
C ARG A 32 -0.24 5.56 -24.01
N GLN A 33 -1.33 6.16 -23.57
CA GLN A 33 -1.33 7.02 -22.38
C GLN A 33 -0.89 6.28 -21.12
N ALA A 34 -1.24 4.99 -20.98
CA ALA A 34 -0.77 4.19 -19.87
C ALA A 34 0.75 3.93 -19.96
N LEU A 35 1.25 3.64 -21.16
CA LEU A 35 2.68 3.45 -21.42
C LEU A 35 3.46 4.74 -21.15
N ASP A 36 2.98 5.88 -21.64
CA ASP A 36 3.58 7.19 -21.43
C ASP A 36 3.66 7.50 -19.94
N ARG A 37 2.58 7.29 -19.17
CA ARG A 37 2.61 7.46 -17.70
C ARG A 37 3.63 6.55 -17.01
N VAL A 38 3.84 5.33 -17.50
CA VAL A 38 4.82 4.40 -16.91
C VAL A 38 6.25 4.82 -17.26
N LEU A 39 6.47 5.34 -18.47
CA LEU A 39 7.78 5.79 -18.95
C LEU A 39 8.18 7.18 -18.42
N GLU A 40 7.20 8.07 -18.26
CA GLU A 40 7.37 9.44 -17.73
C GLU A 40 7.35 9.48 -16.21
N ALA A 41 6.71 8.50 -15.55
CA ALA A 41 6.85 8.36 -14.12
C ALA A 41 8.34 8.23 -13.82
N PRO A 42 8.93 9.12 -12.98
CA PRO A 42 10.27 8.87 -12.51
C PRO A 42 10.26 7.47 -11.92
N SER A 43 11.21 6.62 -12.32
CA SER A 43 11.44 5.34 -11.66
C SER A 43 11.52 5.65 -10.18
N ARG A 44 10.40 5.47 -9.48
CA ARG A 44 10.38 5.62 -8.04
C ARG A 44 10.98 4.28 -7.64
N PRO A 45 12.26 4.23 -7.21
CA PRO A 45 12.63 3.09 -6.38
C PRO A 45 11.53 3.00 -5.32
N ARG A 46 11.03 1.80 -5.02
CA ARG A 46 10.12 1.56 -3.87
C ARG A 46 10.48 2.57 -2.82
N SER A 47 9.60 3.56 -2.61
CA SER A 47 10.05 4.82 -2.03
C SER A 47 10.77 4.48 -0.73
N GLY A 48 11.84 5.20 -0.36
CA GLY A 48 12.54 4.92 0.90
C GLY A 48 11.59 4.79 2.11
N ARG A 49 10.37 5.36 2.02
CA ARG A 49 9.27 5.19 2.98
C ARG A 49 8.65 3.79 2.98
N GLU A 50 8.40 3.17 1.83
CA GLU A 50 7.85 1.80 1.75
C GLU A 50 8.86 0.77 2.28
N THR A 51 10.14 0.92 1.93
CA THR A 51 11.20 0.07 2.46
C THR A 51 11.48 0.32 3.93
N ALA A 52 11.48 1.59 4.38
CA ALA A 52 11.61 1.92 5.80
C ALA A 52 10.43 1.43 6.63
N LEU A 53 9.20 1.51 6.11
CA LEU A 53 8.02 0.98 6.81
C LEU A 53 8.11 -0.54 6.95
N ALA A 54 8.49 -1.25 5.88
CA ALA A 54 8.69 -2.70 5.94
C ALA A 54 9.77 -3.07 6.97
N ALA A 55 10.93 -2.40 6.95
CA ALA A 55 12.01 -2.63 7.90
C ALA A 55 11.61 -2.30 9.35
N PHE A 56 10.83 -1.24 9.56
CA PHE A 56 10.29 -0.87 10.87
C PHE A 56 9.35 -1.95 11.41
N LEU A 57 8.42 -2.45 10.59
CA LEU A 57 7.47 -3.49 11.00
C LEU A 57 8.19 -4.80 11.33
N GLU A 58 9.15 -5.23 10.50
CA GLU A 58 9.95 -6.42 10.79
C GLU A 58 10.73 -6.29 12.12
N ARG A 59 11.28 -5.10 12.40
CA ARG A 59 11.99 -4.86 13.65
C ARG A 59 11.03 -4.86 14.85
N ALA A 60 9.84 -4.28 14.71
CA ALA A 60 8.82 -4.28 15.76
C ALA A 60 8.37 -5.72 16.09
N ASP A 61 8.16 -6.56 15.07
CA ASP A 61 7.80 -7.98 15.26
C ASP A 61 8.92 -8.79 15.91
N ALA A 62 10.19 -8.51 15.59
CA ALA A 62 11.33 -9.13 16.26
C ALA A 62 11.34 -8.79 17.76
N ILE A 63 11.16 -7.51 18.12
CA ILE A 63 11.11 -7.04 19.51
C ILE A 63 9.91 -7.65 20.25
N ALA A 64 8.73 -7.69 19.62
CA ALA A 64 7.52 -8.25 20.23
C ALA A 64 7.66 -9.76 20.51
N ARG A 65 8.39 -10.50 19.67
CA ARG A 65 8.68 -11.92 19.89
C ARG A 65 9.66 -12.14 21.04
N GLU A 66 10.68 -11.29 21.15
CA GLU A 66 11.72 -11.34 22.18
C GLU A 66 11.20 -10.89 23.56
N HIS A 67 10.36 -9.84 23.57
CA HIS A 67 9.80 -9.25 24.77
C HIS A 67 8.29 -9.42 24.80
N ARG A 68 7.82 -10.60 25.21
CA ARG A 68 6.40 -10.76 25.58
C ARG A 68 6.16 -9.99 26.87
N LEU A 69 5.39 -8.91 26.79
CA LEU A 69 4.92 -8.21 27.98
C LEU A 69 4.06 -9.18 28.81
N PRO A 70 4.35 -9.33 30.12
CA PRO A 70 3.55 -10.17 30.98
C PRO A 70 2.17 -9.52 31.19
N GLY A 71 1.10 -10.30 30.99
CA GLY A 71 -0.25 -9.94 31.40
C GLY A 71 -1.22 -9.61 30.26
N ARG A 72 -2.51 -9.77 30.54
CA ARG A 72 -3.60 -9.16 29.77
C ARG A 72 -3.86 -7.80 30.40
N PHE A 73 -3.59 -6.73 29.67
CA PHE A 73 -3.97 -5.39 30.12
C PHE A 73 -5.36 -5.08 29.61
N ARG A 74 -6.29 -4.75 30.51
CA ARG A 74 -7.53 -4.08 30.10
C ARG A 74 -7.28 -2.59 30.10
N ARG A 75 -7.68 -1.94 29.01
CA ARG A 75 -7.46 -0.51 28.83
C ARG A 75 -8.13 0.29 29.94
N GLU A 76 -9.29 -0.16 30.39
CA GLU A 76 -10.10 0.45 31.44
C GLU A 76 -9.34 0.45 32.79
N GLU A 77 -8.73 -0.67 33.16
CA GLU A 77 -7.91 -0.79 34.39
C GLU A 77 -6.72 0.16 34.39
N LEU A 78 -6.06 0.33 33.25
CA LEU A 78 -4.90 1.23 33.14
C LEU A 78 -5.29 2.71 33.29
N TYR A 79 -6.48 3.08 32.80
CA TYR A 79 -6.98 4.44 32.98
C TYR A 79 -7.41 4.69 34.43
N GLU A 80 -8.10 3.74 35.05
CA GLU A 80 -8.48 3.82 36.47
C GLU A 80 -7.25 3.92 37.39
N GLU A 81 -6.22 3.09 37.17
CA GLU A 81 -4.96 3.17 37.92
C GLU A 81 -4.23 4.51 37.72
N ARG A 82 -4.25 5.05 36.49
CA ARG A 82 -3.64 6.34 36.18
C ARG A 82 -4.39 7.48 36.88
N GLU A 83 -5.71 7.48 36.84
CA GLU A 83 -6.54 8.47 37.52
C GLU A 83 -6.36 8.41 39.04
N ALA A 84 -6.37 7.20 39.62
CA ALA A 84 -6.13 7.00 41.05
C ALA A 84 -4.75 7.53 41.51
N ARG A 85 -3.73 7.41 40.65
CA ARG A 85 -2.38 7.93 40.92
C ARG A 85 -2.30 9.45 40.87
N LEU A 86 -3.09 10.07 40.00
CA LEU A 86 -3.13 11.53 39.84
C LEU A 86 -3.94 12.21 40.94
N VAL A 87 -4.97 11.55 41.48
CA VAL A 87 -5.79 12.05 42.61
C VAL A 87 -5.05 11.96 43.95
N ARG A 88 -4.04 11.07 44.07
CA ARG A 88 -3.21 10.94 45.29
C ARG A 88 -2.06 11.95 45.39
N ARG A 89 -1.95 12.90 44.48
CA ARG A 89 -0.86 13.89 44.42
C ARG A 89 -1.42 15.29 44.57
#